data_AF-A0A1B6VIF3-F1
#
_entry.id   AF-A0A1B6VIF3-F1
#
_cell.length_a   1.000
_cell.length_b   1.000
_cell.length_c   1.000
_cell.angle_alpha   90.00
_cell.angle_beta   90.00
_cell.angle_gamma   90.00
#
_symmetry.space_group_name_H-M   'P 1'
#
loop_
_entity.id
_entity.type
_entity.pdbx_description
1 polymer ?
#
loop_
_entity_poly.entity_id
_entity_poly.type
_entity_poly.pdbx_seq_one_letter_code
_entity_poly.pdbx_strand_id
1 'polypeptide(L)'
;MMMTGLWAVAQTLFQLFILLVLAPVMAWALAELPRWINGEAICGPQRQMRRAIRFWGIVLRQPVAPRLALVLAIALLIFVVLPAVTTGGAFVSLANPLLIGLLLLAGRLMLGVPQQREEWRRVLPAVLVLCLTEALIALAAPGADGLGGLCAMLHIEPAPGLEGALGACALALAISCPPLREDDMIQRLDGEKSRQVREMSRNVAEVLNMAWLLLLADLALPITVGLGGSDVTGWFVGLGGLLGRLALVVVVLIGLRLTAQERSERLTALFAGVALLLALAGRFAT
;
A
#
# COMPACT_ATOMS: atom_id res chain seq x y z
N MET A 1 18.17 -8.56 25.62
CA MET A 1 16.95 -9.07 24.95
C MET A 1 15.69 -8.28 25.27
N MET A 2 15.38 -7.92 26.53
CA MET A 2 14.18 -7.08 26.81
C MET A 2 14.25 -5.66 26.22
N MET A 3 15.41 -4.99 26.27
CA MET A 3 15.58 -3.64 25.70
C MET A 3 15.42 -3.58 24.18
N THR A 4 15.86 -4.61 23.45
CA THR A 4 15.76 -4.68 21.98
C THR A 4 14.31 -4.88 21.54
N GLY A 5 13.52 -5.67 22.29
CA GLY A 5 12.09 -5.85 22.02
C GLY A 5 11.26 -4.58 22.27
N LEU A 6 11.52 -3.88 23.38
CA LEU A 6 10.83 -2.61 23.70
C LEU A 6 11.08 -1.54 22.63
N TRP A 7 12.32 -1.47 22.12
CA TRP A 7 12.67 -0.54 21.06
C TRP A 7 11.94 -0.85 19.75
N ALA A 8 11.90 -2.12 19.33
CA ALA A 8 11.17 -2.55 18.13
C ALA A 8 9.67 -2.22 18.23
N VAL A 9 9.05 -2.41 19.40
CA VAL A 9 7.65 -2.04 19.64
C VAL A 9 7.45 -0.52 19.55
N ALA A 10 8.35 0.27 20.14
CA ALA A 10 8.28 1.73 20.06
C ALA A 10 8.39 2.23 18.61
N GLN A 11 9.30 1.66 17.81
CA GLN A 11 9.45 1.98 16.39
C GLN A 11 8.18 1.64 15.60
N THR A 12 7.59 0.47 15.85
CA THR A 12 6.33 0.05 15.22
C THR A 12 5.17 0.99 15.57
N LEU A 13 5.01 1.39 16.83
CA LEU A 13 3.98 2.34 17.24
C LEU A 13 4.18 3.72 16.63
N PHE A 14 5.44 4.18 16.54
CA PHE A 14 5.76 5.46 15.93
C PHE A 14 5.51 5.46 14.42
N GLN A 15 5.88 4.38 13.71
CA GLN A 15 5.52 4.18 12.30
C GLN A 15 4.00 4.21 12.11
N LEU A 16 3.25 3.46 12.93
CA LEU A 16 1.78 3.44 12.88
C LEU A 16 1.20 4.85 13.01
N PHE A 17 1.68 5.62 13.99
CA PHE A 17 1.23 7.00 14.18
C PHE A 17 1.51 7.87 12.95
N ILE A 18 2.71 7.81 12.38
CA ILE A 18 3.08 8.57 11.18
C ILE A 18 2.20 8.18 9.98
N LEU A 19 1.99 6.88 9.75
CA LEU A 19 1.15 6.40 8.66
C LEU A 19 -0.31 6.82 8.81
N LEU A 20 -0.83 6.84 10.04
CA LEU A 20 -2.16 7.35 10.34
C LEU A 20 -2.31 8.85 10.07
N VAL A 21 -1.26 9.64 10.34
CA VAL A 21 -1.22 11.08 10.02
C VAL A 21 -1.09 11.31 8.51
N LEU A 22 -0.33 10.48 7.81
CA LEU A 22 -0.15 10.57 6.35
C LEU A 22 -1.38 10.11 5.56
N ALA A 23 -2.14 9.13 6.06
CA ALA A 23 -3.32 8.58 5.39
C ALA A 23 -4.29 9.65 4.82
N PRO A 24 -4.76 10.66 5.61
CA PRO A 24 -5.64 11.70 5.06
C PRO A 24 -4.96 12.61 4.02
N VAL A 25 -3.64 12.81 4.12
CA VAL A 25 -2.89 13.60 3.12
C VAL A 25 -2.80 12.84 1.80
N MET A 26 -2.56 11.53 1.86
CA MET A 26 -2.51 10.65 0.70
C MET A 26 -3.89 10.48 0.06
N ALA A 27 -4.94 10.35 0.87
CA ALA A 27 -6.32 10.36 0.37
C ALA A 27 -6.65 11.66 -0.37
N TRP A 28 -6.24 12.81 0.17
CA TRP A 28 -6.37 14.10 -0.51
C TRP A 28 -5.59 14.14 -1.83
N ALA A 29 -4.34 13.67 -1.84
CA ALA A 29 -3.51 13.66 -3.04
C ALA A 29 -4.12 12.80 -4.17
N LEU A 30 -4.66 11.63 -3.85
CA LEU A 30 -5.31 10.76 -4.84
C LEU A 30 -6.61 11.35 -5.40
N ALA A 31 -7.37 12.07 -4.56
CA ALA A 31 -8.66 12.64 -4.95
C ALA A 31 -8.53 13.97 -5.71
N GLU A 32 -7.76 14.91 -5.17
CA GLU A 32 -7.77 16.31 -5.58
C GLU A 32 -6.61 16.66 -6.53
N LEU A 33 -5.44 16.04 -6.39
CA LEU A 33 -4.27 16.39 -7.21
C LEU A 33 -4.51 16.20 -8.73
N PRO A 34 -5.19 15.14 -9.21
CA PRO A 34 -5.57 15.02 -10.62
C PRO A 34 -6.46 16.16 -11.12
N ARG A 35 -7.36 16.66 -10.27
CA ARG A 35 -8.28 17.75 -10.60
C ARG A 35 -7.53 19.07 -10.68
N TRP A 36 -6.61 19.28 -9.76
CA TRP A 36 -5.71 20.44 -9.76
C TRP A 36 -4.82 20.48 -11.00
N ILE A 37 -4.27 19.32 -11.42
CA ILE A 37 -3.49 19.22 -12.67
C ILE A 37 -4.36 19.58 -13.89
N ASN A 38 -5.65 19.26 -13.86
CA ASN A 38 -6.63 19.66 -14.89
C ASN A 38 -7.09 21.13 -14.77
N GLY A 39 -6.52 21.92 -13.85
CA GLY A 39 -6.86 23.34 -13.66
C GLY A 39 -8.10 23.60 -12.81
N GLU A 40 -8.68 22.58 -12.17
CA GLU A 40 -9.81 22.77 -11.26
C GLU A 40 -9.35 23.37 -9.91
N ALA A 41 -10.21 24.22 -9.32
CA ALA A 41 -10.00 24.71 -7.97
C ALA A 41 -10.26 23.58 -6.96
N ILE A 42 -9.28 23.33 -6.07
CA ILE A 42 -9.34 22.25 -5.09
C ILE A 42 -9.37 22.76 -3.65
N CYS A 43 -9.93 21.96 -2.75
CA CYS A 43 -9.82 22.20 -1.32
C CYS A 43 -8.42 21.79 -0.82
N GLY A 44 -7.88 22.46 0.21
CA GLY A 44 -6.62 22.04 0.84
C GLY A 44 -6.73 20.77 1.70
N PRO A 45 -5.60 20.12 2.02
CA PRO A 45 -5.56 18.85 2.78
C PRO A 45 -6.10 18.98 4.22
N GLN A 46 -6.19 20.21 4.75
CA GLN A 46 -6.72 20.50 6.09
C GLN A 46 -8.16 19.95 6.29
N ARG A 47 -8.98 19.96 5.24
CA ARG A 47 -10.35 19.44 5.31
C ARG A 47 -10.34 17.93 5.57
N GLN A 48 -9.46 17.20 4.90
CA GLN A 48 -9.32 15.76 5.03
C GLN A 48 -8.74 15.39 6.40
N MET A 49 -7.76 16.16 6.88
CA MET A 49 -7.21 15.99 8.23
C MET A 49 -8.30 16.17 9.31
N ARG A 50 -9.13 17.22 9.21
CA ARG A 50 -10.24 17.43 10.17
C ARG A 50 -11.26 16.29 10.16
N ARG A 51 -11.53 15.70 8.98
CA ARG A 51 -12.41 14.52 8.85
C ARG A 51 -11.80 13.30 9.53
N ALA A 52 -10.52 13.02 9.30
CA ALA A 52 -9.81 11.93 9.94
C ALA A 52 -9.79 12.05 11.47
N ILE A 53 -9.51 13.25 12.01
CA ILE A 53 -9.54 13.49 13.46
C ILE A 53 -10.93 13.18 14.04
N ARG A 54 -12.01 13.64 13.39
CA ARG A 54 -13.37 13.34 13.82
C ARG A 54 -13.68 11.85 13.73
N PHE A 55 -13.26 11.19 12.66
CA PHE A 55 -13.42 9.75 12.47
C PHE A 55 -12.79 8.97 13.63
N TRP A 56 -11.53 9.23 13.95
CA TRP A 56 -10.85 8.58 15.09
C TRP A 56 -11.54 8.89 16.42
N GLY A 57 -11.98 10.13 16.62
CA GLY A 57 -12.76 10.51 17.80
C GLY A 57 -14.09 9.75 17.94
N ILE A 58 -14.75 9.42 16.82
CA ILE A 58 -15.99 8.65 16.80
C ILE A 58 -15.71 7.15 17.02
N VAL A 59 -14.71 6.58 16.34
CA VAL A 59 -14.33 5.17 16.45
C VAL A 59 -13.97 4.79 17.89
N LEU A 60 -13.34 5.70 18.64
CA LEU A 60 -13.00 5.48 20.05
C LEU A 60 -14.21 5.56 21.01
N ARG A 61 -15.33 6.14 20.58
CA ARG A 61 -16.49 6.43 21.45
C ARG A 61 -17.73 5.61 21.09
N GLN A 62 -17.80 5.06 19.89
CA GLN A 62 -19.00 4.41 19.37
C GLN A 62 -18.66 3.05 18.74
N PRO A 63 -19.56 2.06 18.84
CA PRO A 63 -19.34 0.77 18.22
C PRO A 63 -19.28 0.91 16.69
N VAL A 64 -18.23 0.35 16.10
CA VAL A 64 -18.08 0.26 14.65
C VAL A 64 -18.71 -1.03 14.17
N ALA A 65 -19.40 -0.99 13.02
CA ALA A 65 -19.97 -2.19 12.42
C ALA A 65 -18.87 -3.27 12.23
N PRO A 66 -19.13 -4.56 12.55
CA PRO A 66 -18.08 -5.60 12.56
C PRO A 66 -17.29 -5.70 11.26
N ARG A 67 -17.98 -5.55 10.11
CA ARG A 67 -17.36 -5.55 8.79
C ARG A 67 -16.35 -4.42 8.62
N LEU A 68 -16.70 -3.20 9.01
CA LEU A 68 -15.81 -2.03 8.94
C LEU A 68 -14.68 -2.13 9.96
N ALA A 69 -14.95 -2.66 11.14
CA ALA A 69 -13.93 -2.90 12.15
C ALA A 69 -12.87 -3.89 11.67
N LEU A 70 -13.28 -4.96 10.97
CA LEU A 70 -12.35 -5.93 10.39
C LEU A 70 -11.52 -5.32 9.26
N VAL A 71 -12.12 -4.55 8.35
CA VAL A 71 -11.35 -3.85 7.29
C VAL A 71 -10.35 -2.86 7.90
N LEU A 72 -10.76 -2.12 8.94
CA LEU A 72 -9.86 -1.22 9.64
C LEU A 72 -8.73 -1.97 10.34
N ALA A 73 -9.03 -3.10 10.99
CA ALA A 73 -8.03 -3.96 11.63
C ALA A 73 -7.02 -4.50 10.62
N ILE A 74 -7.46 -4.91 9.43
CA ILE A 74 -6.57 -5.31 8.33
C ILE A 74 -5.62 -4.16 7.96
N ALA A 75 -6.15 -2.95 7.73
CA ALA A 75 -5.32 -1.82 7.32
C ALA A 75 -4.30 -1.42 8.41
N LEU A 76 -4.71 -1.43 9.68
CA LEU A 76 -3.83 -1.16 10.82
C LEU A 76 -2.76 -2.25 11.00
N LEU A 77 -3.12 -3.52 10.82
CA LEU A 77 -2.17 -4.63 10.85
C LEU A 77 -1.10 -4.44 9.76
N ILE A 78 -1.50 -4.02 8.57
CA ILE A 78 -0.56 -3.81 7.46
C ILE A 78 0.37 -2.63 7.73
N PHE A 79 -0.11 -1.53 8.33
CA PHE A 79 0.75 -0.43 8.77
C PHE A 79 1.80 -0.85 9.80
N VAL A 80 1.48 -1.86 10.61
CA VAL A 80 2.36 -2.40 11.64
C VAL A 80 3.37 -3.40 11.07
N VAL A 81 2.96 -4.19 10.07
CA VAL A 81 3.75 -5.28 9.50
C VAL A 81 4.68 -4.81 8.39
N LEU A 82 4.23 -3.91 7.49
CA LEU A 82 5.05 -3.47 6.35
C LEU A 82 6.29 -2.69 6.81
N PRO A 83 7.44 -2.92 6.18
CA PRO A 83 8.69 -2.23 6.52
C PRO A 83 8.73 -0.82 5.87
N ALA A 84 7.71 0.00 6.12
CA ALA A 84 7.52 1.29 5.44
C ALA A 84 8.63 2.31 5.73
N VAL A 85 9.15 2.34 6.96
CA VAL A 85 10.26 3.24 7.35
C VAL A 85 11.55 2.44 7.57
N THR A 86 11.45 1.32 8.28
CA THR A 86 12.61 0.52 8.67
C THR A 86 12.31 -0.98 8.76
N THR A 87 13.32 -1.82 8.56
CA THR A 87 13.24 -3.27 8.80
C THR A 87 13.32 -3.66 10.28
N GLY A 88 13.55 -2.71 11.20
CA GLY A 88 13.69 -2.96 12.65
C GLY A 88 12.38 -3.17 13.44
N GLY A 89 11.22 -3.13 12.78
CA GLY A 89 9.93 -3.27 13.45
C GLY A 89 9.65 -4.68 13.98
N ALA A 90 8.85 -4.76 15.05
CA ALA A 90 8.61 -6.02 15.76
C ALA A 90 7.90 -7.11 14.92
N PHE A 91 7.15 -6.72 13.90
CA PHE A 91 6.31 -7.61 13.09
C PHE A 91 6.76 -7.70 11.62
N VAL A 92 7.93 -7.17 11.29
CA VAL A 92 8.42 -7.04 9.92
C VAL A 92 8.62 -8.40 9.22
N SER A 93 8.90 -9.47 9.98
CA SER A 93 8.99 -10.84 9.45
C SER A 93 7.66 -11.39 8.92
N LEU A 94 6.53 -10.79 9.31
CA LEU A 94 5.21 -11.17 8.81
C LEU A 94 4.87 -10.49 7.47
N ALA A 95 5.77 -9.66 6.93
CA ALA A 95 5.53 -8.86 5.74
C ALA A 95 5.58 -9.66 4.43
N ASN A 96 4.83 -10.75 4.35
CA ASN A 96 4.67 -11.53 3.14
C ASN A 96 3.77 -10.76 2.14
N PRO A 97 4.26 -10.40 0.94
CA PRO A 97 3.53 -9.56 0.00
C PRO A 97 2.26 -10.23 -0.53
N LEU A 98 2.27 -11.56 -0.75
CA LEU A 98 1.07 -12.30 -1.13
C LEU A 98 0.01 -12.24 -0.03
N LEU A 99 0.37 -12.53 1.22
CA LEU A 99 -0.56 -12.49 2.35
C LEU A 99 -1.13 -11.07 2.55
N ILE A 100 -0.27 -10.05 2.58
CA ILE A 100 -0.70 -8.65 2.73
C ILE A 100 -1.62 -8.24 1.59
N GLY A 101 -1.24 -8.55 0.35
CA GLY A 101 -2.04 -8.25 -0.83
C GLY A 101 -3.42 -8.93 -0.79
N LEU A 102 -3.48 -10.21 -0.40
CA LEU A 102 -4.74 -10.94 -0.25
C LEU A 102 -5.63 -10.34 0.85
N LEU A 103 -5.05 -9.94 1.98
CA LEU A 103 -5.78 -9.26 3.05
C LEU A 103 -6.35 -7.91 2.58
N LEU A 104 -5.59 -7.13 1.81
CA LEU A 104 -6.07 -5.87 1.25
C LEU A 104 -7.22 -6.09 0.25
N LEU A 105 -7.09 -7.09 -0.63
CA LEU A 105 -8.15 -7.45 -1.58
C LEU A 105 -9.40 -7.94 -0.85
N ALA A 106 -9.27 -8.73 0.21
CA ALA A 106 -10.38 -9.13 1.06
C ALA A 106 -11.04 -7.91 1.74
N GLY A 107 -10.23 -7.01 2.32
CA GLY A 107 -10.71 -5.75 2.90
C GLY A 107 -11.47 -4.90 1.88
N ARG A 108 -10.98 -4.81 0.65
CA ARG A 108 -11.63 -4.11 -0.47
C ARG A 108 -12.99 -4.72 -0.81
N LEU A 109 -13.10 -6.05 -0.87
CA LEU A 109 -14.37 -6.74 -1.13
C LEU A 109 -15.36 -6.59 0.04
N MET A 110 -14.84 -6.35 1.25
CA MET A 110 -15.61 -6.07 2.44
C MET A 110 -16.08 -4.60 2.56
N LEU A 111 -15.80 -3.74 1.58
CA LEU A 111 -16.30 -2.36 1.56
C LEU A 111 -17.53 -2.22 0.65
N GLY A 112 -18.72 -2.05 1.27
CA GLY A 112 -19.99 -1.81 0.57
C GLY A 112 -20.53 -3.03 -0.17
N VAL A 113 -21.40 -2.84 -1.16
CA VAL A 113 -21.86 -3.92 -2.04
C VAL A 113 -21.11 -3.80 -3.38
N PRO A 114 -20.06 -4.61 -3.61
CA PRO A 114 -19.33 -4.55 -4.87
C PRO A 114 -20.18 -5.11 -6.03
N GLN A 115 -20.05 -4.51 -7.21
CA GLN A 115 -20.47 -5.15 -8.45
C GLN A 115 -19.56 -6.34 -8.72
N GLN A 116 -20.04 -7.55 -8.40
CA GLN A 116 -19.21 -8.76 -8.34
C GLN A 116 -18.41 -9.00 -9.62
N ARG A 117 -19.03 -8.86 -10.80
CA ARG A 117 -18.37 -9.14 -12.08
C ARG A 117 -17.19 -8.20 -12.37
N GLU A 118 -17.34 -6.92 -12.08
CA GLU A 118 -16.28 -5.93 -12.31
C GLU A 118 -15.15 -6.07 -11.29
N GLU A 119 -15.48 -6.37 -10.03
CA GLU A 119 -14.45 -6.56 -9.01
C GLU A 119 -13.63 -7.82 -9.24
N TRP A 120 -14.24 -8.94 -9.67
CA TRP A 120 -13.48 -10.15 -10.00
C TRP A 120 -12.48 -9.93 -11.15
N ARG A 121 -12.83 -9.10 -12.14
CA ARG A 121 -11.91 -8.70 -13.21
C ARG A 121 -10.69 -7.90 -12.72
N ARG A 122 -10.80 -7.24 -11.57
CA ARG A 122 -9.72 -6.45 -10.94
C ARG A 122 -8.90 -7.29 -9.97
N VAL A 123 -9.60 -8.11 -9.16
CA VAL A 123 -9.00 -8.94 -8.11
C VAL A 123 -8.21 -10.09 -8.70
N LEU A 124 -8.74 -10.80 -9.71
CA LEU A 124 -8.08 -12.00 -10.24
C LEU A 124 -6.68 -11.70 -10.83
N PRO A 125 -6.48 -10.69 -11.70
CA PRO A 125 -5.14 -10.36 -12.16
C PRO A 125 -4.23 -9.87 -11.04
N ALA A 126 -4.76 -9.13 -10.06
CA ALA A 126 -3.98 -8.71 -8.90
C ALA A 126 -3.47 -9.91 -8.09
N VAL A 127 -4.30 -10.92 -7.85
CA VAL A 127 -3.88 -12.17 -7.19
C VAL A 127 -2.77 -12.86 -8.00
N LEU A 128 -2.90 -12.95 -9.31
CA LEU A 128 -1.85 -13.55 -10.17
C LEU A 128 -0.53 -12.78 -10.08
N VAL A 129 -0.59 -11.44 -10.07
CA VAL A 129 0.62 -10.61 -9.93
C VAL A 129 1.21 -10.74 -8.53
N LEU A 130 0.41 -10.87 -7.47
CA LEU A 130 0.90 -11.14 -6.12
C LEU A 130 1.59 -12.51 -6.03
N CYS A 131 1.02 -13.54 -6.66
CA CYS A 131 1.66 -14.86 -6.75
C CYS A 131 2.98 -14.79 -7.52
N LEU A 132 3.02 -14.04 -8.62
CA LEU A 132 4.25 -13.79 -9.37
C LEU A 132 5.29 -13.08 -8.52
N THR A 133 4.89 -12.03 -7.79
CA THR A 133 5.77 -11.26 -6.90
C THR A 133 6.42 -12.17 -5.85
N GLU A 134 5.62 -13.01 -5.20
CA GLU A 134 6.12 -13.99 -4.22
C GLU A 134 7.08 -15.01 -4.85
N ALA A 135 6.73 -15.53 -6.03
CA ALA A 135 7.58 -16.48 -6.74
C ALA A 135 8.93 -15.87 -7.13
N LEU A 136 8.94 -14.60 -7.58
CA LEU A 136 10.17 -13.88 -7.92
C LEU A 136 11.05 -13.64 -6.70
N ILE A 137 10.46 -13.25 -5.56
CA ILE A 137 11.18 -13.08 -4.30
C ILE A 137 11.77 -14.41 -3.85
N ALA A 138 10.99 -15.49 -3.85
CA ALA A 138 11.45 -16.82 -3.46
C ALA A 138 12.59 -17.35 -4.35
N LEU A 139 12.57 -17.02 -5.65
CA LEU A 139 13.61 -17.45 -6.61
C LEU A 139 14.88 -16.61 -6.52
N ALA A 140 14.77 -15.31 -6.28
CA ALA A 140 15.89 -14.38 -6.35
C ALA A 140 16.54 -14.10 -4.98
N ALA A 141 15.81 -14.23 -3.89
CA ALA A 141 16.30 -14.01 -2.53
C ALA A 141 15.92 -15.19 -1.61
N PRO A 142 16.53 -16.38 -1.82
CA PRO A 142 16.25 -17.54 -0.99
C PRO A 142 16.66 -17.26 0.47
N GLY A 143 15.72 -17.45 1.40
CA GLY A 143 15.91 -17.12 2.82
C GLY A 143 15.46 -15.71 3.24
N ALA A 144 14.95 -14.90 2.32
CA ALA A 144 14.24 -13.67 2.67
C ALA A 144 12.88 -14.01 3.30
N ASP A 145 12.76 -13.83 4.62
CA ASP A 145 11.48 -13.94 5.33
C ASP A 145 10.61 -12.69 5.07
N GLY A 146 9.92 -12.70 3.92
CA GLY A 146 9.04 -11.61 3.48
C GLY A 146 9.77 -10.34 3.02
N LEU A 147 9.02 -9.24 2.86
CA LEU A 147 9.54 -7.95 2.40
C LEU A 147 10.59 -7.37 3.35
N GLY A 148 10.47 -7.63 4.66
CA GLY A 148 11.44 -7.21 5.65
C GLY A 148 12.83 -7.81 5.42
N GLY A 149 12.88 -9.14 5.28
CA GLY A 149 14.11 -9.87 4.96
C GLY A 149 14.67 -9.45 3.61
N LEU A 150 13.81 -9.32 2.59
CA LEU A 150 14.20 -8.87 1.26
C LEU A 150 14.86 -7.48 1.28
N CYS A 151 14.25 -6.51 1.95
CA CYS A 151 14.81 -5.15 2.05
C CYS A 151 16.18 -5.19 2.75
N ALA A 152 16.34 -5.99 3.80
CA ALA A 152 17.63 -6.15 4.48
C ALA A 152 18.68 -6.81 3.57
N MET A 153 18.32 -7.84 2.81
CA MET A 153 19.23 -8.51 1.87
C MET A 153 19.69 -7.58 0.75
N LEU A 154 18.79 -6.79 0.17
CA LEU A 154 19.12 -5.86 -0.93
C LEU A 154 20.10 -4.75 -0.53
N HIS A 155 20.19 -4.42 0.76
CA HIS A 155 21.22 -3.50 1.24
C HIS A 155 22.61 -4.13 1.35
N ILE A 156 22.66 -5.46 1.52
CA ILE A 156 23.92 -6.21 1.59
C ILE A 156 24.40 -6.49 0.18
N GLU A 157 23.50 -6.99 -0.68
CA GLU A 157 23.78 -7.36 -2.06
C GLU A 157 22.68 -6.79 -2.98
N PRO A 158 22.95 -5.64 -3.62
CA PRO A 158 21.98 -5.01 -4.52
C PRO A 158 21.70 -5.90 -5.74
N ALA A 159 20.42 -6.18 -5.99
CA ALA A 159 19.97 -7.00 -7.12
C ALA A 159 19.09 -6.17 -8.07
N PRO A 160 19.68 -5.40 -9.00
CA PRO A 160 18.94 -4.44 -9.83
C PRO A 160 17.88 -5.11 -10.73
N GLY A 161 18.12 -6.35 -11.17
CA GLY A 161 17.14 -7.13 -11.94
C GLY A 161 15.89 -7.50 -11.12
N LEU A 162 16.07 -7.81 -9.83
CA LEU A 162 14.95 -8.08 -8.92
C LEU A 162 14.20 -6.80 -8.56
N GLU A 163 14.90 -5.71 -8.26
CA GLU A 163 14.27 -4.42 -7.98
C GLU A 163 13.41 -3.93 -9.15
N GLY A 164 13.94 -4.01 -10.37
CA GLY A 164 13.19 -3.68 -11.58
C GLY A 164 11.97 -4.59 -11.78
N ALA A 165 12.10 -5.89 -11.48
CA ALA A 165 10.99 -6.83 -11.57
C ALA A 165 9.88 -6.53 -10.54
N LEU A 166 10.25 -6.21 -9.30
CA LEU A 166 9.31 -5.82 -8.24
C LEU A 166 8.63 -4.48 -8.55
N GLY A 167 9.36 -3.52 -9.12
CA GLY A 167 8.79 -2.29 -9.66
C GLY A 167 7.76 -2.55 -10.76
N ALA A 168 8.05 -3.45 -11.70
CA ALA A 168 7.09 -3.85 -12.73
C ALA A 168 5.87 -4.59 -12.14
N CYS A 169 6.05 -5.43 -11.12
CA CYS A 169 4.95 -6.03 -10.37
C CYS A 169 4.09 -4.98 -9.65
N ALA A 170 4.70 -3.97 -9.02
CA ALA A 170 3.98 -2.87 -8.38
C ALA A 170 3.15 -2.07 -9.40
N LEU A 171 3.70 -1.81 -10.59
CA LEU A 171 2.95 -1.19 -11.70
C LEU A 171 1.79 -2.06 -12.17
N ALA A 172 2.01 -3.36 -12.35
CA ALA A 172 0.97 -4.29 -12.74
C ALA A 172 -0.18 -4.33 -11.70
N LEU A 173 0.14 -4.33 -10.40
CA LEU A 173 -0.85 -4.24 -9.31
C LEU A 173 -1.61 -2.91 -9.32
N ALA A 174 -0.90 -1.79 -9.52
CA ALA A 174 -1.49 -0.46 -9.61
C ALA A 174 -2.49 -0.35 -10.77
N ILE A 175 -2.19 -0.99 -11.90
CA ILE A 175 -3.05 -1.02 -13.09
C ILE A 175 -4.23 -1.98 -12.89
N SER A 176 -3.98 -3.18 -12.38
CA SER A 176 -5.02 -4.22 -12.25
C SER A 176 -6.05 -3.90 -11.18
N CYS A 177 -5.59 -3.40 -10.02
CA CYS A 177 -6.44 -3.06 -8.89
C CYS A 177 -6.04 -1.68 -8.32
N PRO A 178 -6.41 -0.58 -9.00
CA PRO A 178 -6.12 0.77 -8.49
C PRO A 178 -6.88 1.04 -7.18
N PRO A 179 -6.39 1.98 -6.34
CA PRO A 179 -7.08 2.39 -5.11
C PRO A 179 -8.55 2.75 -5.33
N LEU A 180 -9.40 2.56 -4.32
CA LEU A 180 -10.82 2.86 -4.39
C LEU A 180 -11.04 4.37 -4.54
N ARG A 181 -11.77 4.77 -5.59
CA ARG A 181 -12.10 6.17 -5.86
C ARG A 181 -13.39 6.59 -5.15
N GLU A 182 -13.62 7.89 -5.09
CA GLU A 182 -14.87 8.44 -4.55
C GLU A 182 -16.08 7.91 -5.34
N ASP A 183 -16.01 7.86 -6.68
CA ASP A 183 -17.08 7.33 -7.52
C ASP A 183 -17.35 5.84 -7.28
N ASP A 184 -16.29 5.03 -7.15
CA ASP A 184 -16.43 3.60 -6.82
C ASP A 184 -17.12 3.44 -5.45
N MET A 185 -16.78 4.29 -4.48
CA MET A 185 -17.38 4.29 -3.14
C MET A 185 -18.82 4.80 -3.13
N ILE A 186 -19.18 5.76 -3.98
CA ILE A 186 -20.58 6.22 -4.13
C ILE A 186 -21.43 5.06 -4.63
N GLN A 187 -20.99 4.36 -5.68
CA GLN A 187 -21.72 3.21 -6.23
C GLN A 187 -21.85 2.07 -5.22
N ARG A 188 -20.76 1.73 -4.50
CA ARG A 188 -20.76 0.64 -3.50
C ARG A 188 -21.63 0.92 -2.27
N LEU A 189 -21.91 2.19 -1.98
CA LEU A 189 -22.65 2.63 -0.80
C LEU A 189 -24.06 3.13 -1.13
N ASP A 190 -24.52 3.00 -2.37
CA ASP A 190 -25.82 3.53 -2.82
C ASP A 190 -27.00 2.93 -2.03
N GLY A 191 -26.90 1.64 -1.66
CA GLY A 191 -27.89 0.97 -0.83
C GLY A 191 -27.86 1.32 0.67
N GLU A 192 -26.88 2.09 1.14
CA GLU A 192 -26.66 2.34 2.57
C GLU A 192 -27.41 3.59 3.04
N LYS A 193 -28.49 3.39 3.79
CA LYS A 193 -29.37 4.49 4.24
C LYS A 193 -28.71 5.40 5.29
N SER A 194 -27.86 4.83 6.15
CA SER A 194 -27.22 5.59 7.24
C SER A 194 -26.10 6.48 6.71
N ARG A 195 -26.23 7.79 6.90
CA ARG A 195 -25.17 8.76 6.58
C ARG A 195 -23.88 8.47 7.36
N GLN A 196 -24.01 8.08 8.63
CA GLN A 196 -22.88 7.79 9.49
C GLN A 196 -22.10 6.57 9.00
N VAL A 197 -22.78 5.50 8.62
CA VAL A 197 -22.14 4.27 8.09
C VAL A 197 -21.43 4.57 6.77
N ARG A 198 -22.04 5.39 5.89
CA ARG A 198 -21.39 5.85 4.65
C ARG A 198 -20.12 6.65 4.92
N GLU A 199 -20.16 7.59 5.85
CA GLU A 199 -19.00 8.41 6.21
C GLU A 199 -17.88 7.58 6.85
N MET A 200 -18.22 6.65 7.76
CA MET A 200 -17.25 5.69 8.31
C MET A 200 -16.64 4.81 7.24
N SER A 201 -17.45 4.30 6.30
CA SER A 201 -16.98 3.42 5.23
C SER A 201 -16.00 4.13 4.30
N ARG A 202 -16.22 5.41 4.00
CA ARG A 202 -15.28 6.24 3.22
C ARG A 202 -13.95 6.44 3.94
N ASN A 203 -13.99 6.82 5.22
CA ASN A 203 -12.76 7.00 6.01
C ASN A 203 -11.98 5.67 6.15
N VAL A 204 -12.66 4.54 6.36
CA VAL A 204 -12.00 3.21 6.40
C VAL A 204 -11.39 2.85 5.03
N ALA A 205 -12.08 3.18 3.92
CA ALA A 205 -11.54 2.98 2.59
C ALA A 205 -10.27 3.83 2.33
N GLU A 206 -10.18 5.03 2.89
CA GLU A 206 -8.98 5.87 2.80
C GLU A 206 -7.78 5.26 3.54
N VAL A 207 -8.01 4.71 4.74
CA VAL A 207 -6.96 4.00 5.49
C VAL A 207 -6.52 2.74 4.73
N LEU A 208 -7.47 1.99 4.16
CA LEU A 208 -7.16 0.81 3.33
C LEU A 208 -6.40 1.18 2.05
N ASN A 209 -6.79 2.27 1.38
CA ASN A 209 -6.07 2.79 0.21
C ASN A 209 -4.64 3.18 0.57
N MET A 210 -4.42 3.81 1.72
CA MET A 210 -3.07 4.10 2.19
C MET A 210 -2.26 2.82 2.41
N ALA A 211 -2.85 1.77 2.97
CA ALA A 211 -2.18 0.47 3.13
C ALA A 211 -1.83 -0.17 1.78
N TRP A 212 -2.68 -0.01 0.76
CA TRP A 212 -2.38 -0.40 -0.62
C TRP A 212 -1.23 0.40 -1.22
N LEU A 213 -1.21 1.73 -1.04
CA LEU A 213 -0.12 2.59 -1.50
C LEU A 213 1.23 2.19 -0.88
N LEU A 214 1.22 1.83 0.40
CA LEU A 214 2.43 1.37 1.09
C LEU A 214 2.96 0.06 0.51
N LEU A 215 2.09 -0.92 0.25
CA LEU A 215 2.51 -2.16 -0.41
C LEU A 215 3.14 -1.87 -1.77
N LEU A 216 2.52 -1.01 -2.58
CA LEU A 216 3.06 -0.61 -3.88
C LEU A 216 4.39 0.12 -3.76
N ALA A 217 4.53 1.01 -2.79
CA ALA A 217 5.75 1.76 -2.52
C ALA A 217 6.90 0.84 -2.08
N ASP A 218 6.62 -0.07 -1.15
CA ASP A 218 7.61 -1.03 -0.64
C ASP A 218 8.08 -2.02 -1.72
N LEU A 219 7.18 -2.42 -2.63
CA LEU A 219 7.55 -3.24 -3.79
C LEU A 219 8.31 -2.45 -4.85
N ALA A 220 7.97 -1.18 -5.08
CA ALA A 220 8.57 -0.40 -6.16
C ALA A 220 10.04 -0.03 -5.89
N LEU A 221 10.38 0.25 -4.63
CA LEU A 221 11.71 0.72 -4.23
C LEU A 221 12.13 0.16 -2.86
N PRO A 222 12.31 -1.17 -2.75
CA PRO A 222 12.59 -1.83 -1.47
C PRO A 222 13.92 -1.37 -0.84
N ILE A 223 14.94 -1.02 -1.64
CA ILE A 223 16.25 -0.57 -1.16
C ILE A 223 16.22 0.76 -0.39
N THR A 224 15.13 1.54 -0.49
CA THR A 224 15.02 2.82 0.23
C THR A 224 14.42 2.69 1.63
N VAL A 225 14.04 1.47 2.03
CA VAL A 225 13.64 1.15 3.41
C VAL A 225 14.87 1.20 4.33
N GLY A 226 14.82 1.94 5.43
CA GLY A 226 15.95 2.02 6.36
C GLY A 226 16.29 0.66 7.01
N LEU A 227 17.57 0.35 7.17
CA LEU A 227 17.98 -0.86 7.89
C LEU A 227 17.65 -0.78 9.39
N GLY A 228 17.16 -1.87 9.96
CA GLY A 228 17.02 -2.02 11.40
C GLY A 228 18.36 -1.91 12.12
N GLY A 229 18.42 -1.18 13.23
CA GLY A 229 19.64 -0.99 14.02
C GLY A 229 20.52 0.17 13.55
N SER A 230 20.16 0.88 12.47
CA SER A 230 20.69 2.22 12.23
C SER A 230 20.23 3.14 13.37
N ASP A 231 21.14 3.96 13.89
CA ASP A 231 20.81 5.01 14.86
C ASP A 231 19.69 5.94 14.34
N VAL A 232 19.33 6.96 15.12
CA VAL A 232 18.31 7.98 14.78
C VAL A 232 18.41 8.49 13.32
N THR A 233 19.62 8.58 12.77
CA THR A 233 19.91 8.99 11.39
C THR A 233 19.26 8.08 10.34
N GLY A 234 19.32 6.76 10.49
CA GLY A 234 18.73 5.85 9.50
C GLY A 234 17.21 5.84 9.54
N TRP A 235 16.61 6.22 10.67
CA TRP A 235 15.16 6.44 10.77
C TRP A 235 14.71 7.67 9.94
N PHE A 236 15.49 8.76 9.97
CA PHE A 236 15.23 9.93 9.13
C PHE A 236 15.43 9.65 7.64
N VAL A 237 16.47 8.89 7.29
CA VAL A 237 16.69 8.44 5.90
C VAL A 237 15.52 7.58 5.43
N GLY A 238 15.08 6.61 6.24
CA GLY A 238 13.91 5.79 5.95
C GLY A 238 12.63 6.59 5.79
N LEU A 239 12.42 7.64 6.59
CA LEU A 239 11.27 8.54 6.46
C LEU A 239 11.33 9.37 5.17
N GLY A 240 12.52 9.86 4.80
CA GLY A 240 12.75 10.51 3.50
C GLY A 240 12.47 9.56 2.34
N GLY A 241 12.95 8.31 2.43
CA GLY A 241 12.68 7.24 1.48
C GLY A 241 11.18 6.94 1.35
N LEU A 242 10.47 6.79 2.47
CA LEU A 242 9.02 6.61 2.50
C LEU A 242 8.29 7.72 1.74
N LEU A 243 8.60 8.99 2.03
CA LEU A 243 7.97 10.12 1.36
C LEU A 243 8.26 10.12 -0.15
N GLY A 244 9.51 9.84 -0.54
CA GLY A 244 9.90 9.74 -1.95
C GLY A 244 9.14 8.64 -2.70
N ARG A 245 9.03 7.45 -2.10
CA ARG A 245 8.29 6.32 -2.67
C ARG A 245 6.79 6.58 -2.78
N LEU A 246 6.19 7.12 -1.73
CA LEU A 246 4.77 7.48 -1.74
C LEU A 246 4.49 8.55 -2.81
N ALA A 247 5.34 9.56 -2.93
CA ALA A 247 5.22 10.56 -3.97
C ALA A 247 5.32 9.94 -5.38
N LEU A 248 6.29 9.04 -5.60
CA LEU A 248 6.44 8.32 -6.86
C LEU A 248 5.19 7.51 -7.21
N VAL A 249 4.68 6.70 -6.27
CA VAL A 249 3.48 5.87 -6.49
C VAL A 249 2.27 6.74 -6.78
N VAL A 250 2.10 7.86 -6.07
CA VAL A 250 1.02 8.81 -6.35
C VAL A 250 1.15 9.39 -7.75
N VAL A 251 2.32 9.89 -8.14
CA VAL A 251 2.55 10.44 -9.49
C VAL A 251 2.23 9.41 -10.56
N VAL A 252 2.66 8.16 -10.39
CA VAL A 252 2.36 7.06 -11.31
C VAL A 252 0.85 6.81 -11.40
N LEU A 253 0.15 6.68 -10.26
CA LEU A 253 -1.29 6.46 -10.23
C LEU A 253 -2.06 7.60 -10.90
N ILE A 254 -1.62 8.84 -10.69
CA ILE A 254 -2.20 10.01 -11.34
C ILE A 254 -1.93 9.98 -12.85
N GLY A 255 -0.72 9.61 -13.27
CA GLY A 255 -0.40 9.43 -14.69
C GLY A 255 -1.26 8.36 -15.36
N LEU A 256 -1.43 7.21 -14.71
CA LEU A 256 -2.33 6.13 -15.17
C LEU A 256 -3.78 6.61 -15.27
N ARG A 257 -4.22 7.44 -14.31
CA ARG A 257 -5.55 8.05 -14.31
C ARG A 257 -5.75 9.00 -15.49
N LEU A 258 -4.81 9.94 -15.69
CA LEU A 258 -4.88 10.96 -16.74
C LEU A 258 -4.80 10.36 -18.15
N THR A 259 -4.06 9.26 -18.30
CA THR A 259 -3.92 8.54 -19.58
C THR A 259 -5.01 7.49 -19.81
N ALA A 260 -5.94 7.33 -18.87
CA ALA A 260 -6.99 6.31 -18.89
C ALA A 260 -6.46 4.87 -19.08
N GLN A 261 -5.25 4.60 -18.60
CA GLN A 261 -4.59 3.28 -18.71
C GLN A 261 -4.86 2.37 -17.52
N GLU A 262 -5.60 2.85 -16.51
CA GLU A 262 -6.06 2.01 -15.40
C GLU A 262 -6.96 0.87 -15.90
N ARG A 263 -6.88 -0.29 -15.22
CA ARG A 263 -7.72 -1.46 -15.49
C ARG A 263 -7.49 -2.06 -16.89
N SER A 264 -6.36 -1.76 -17.53
CA SER A 264 -5.94 -2.35 -18.80
C SER A 264 -5.36 -3.74 -18.57
N GLU A 265 -6.08 -4.78 -19.01
CA GLU A 265 -5.63 -6.17 -18.95
C GLU A 265 -4.33 -6.38 -19.73
N ARG A 266 -4.19 -5.71 -20.89
CA ARG A 266 -3.01 -5.80 -21.76
C ARG A 266 -1.77 -5.21 -21.10
N LEU A 267 -1.88 -4.04 -20.46
CA LEU A 267 -0.75 -3.44 -19.76
C LEU A 267 -0.38 -4.22 -18.50
N THR A 268 -1.38 -4.75 -17.79
CA THR A 268 -1.13 -5.63 -16.63
C THR A 268 -0.30 -6.84 -17.05
N ALA A 269 -0.71 -7.52 -18.13
CA ALA A 269 0.02 -8.67 -18.68
C ALA A 269 1.42 -8.26 -19.19
N LEU A 270 1.54 -7.10 -19.84
CA LEU A 270 2.82 -6.58 -20.32
C LEU A 270 3.80 -6.38 -19.15
N PHE A 271 3.40 -5.66 -18.09
CA PHE A 271 4.27 -5.42 -16.95
C PHE A 271 4.58 -6.69 -16.16
N ALA A 272 3.64 -7.62 -16.03
CA ALA A 272 3.91 -8.94 -15.46
C ALA A 272 4.94 -9.73 -16.29
N GLY A 273 4.84 -9.68 -17.63
CA GLY A 273 5.83 -10.26 -18.53
C GLY A 273 7.21 -9.59 -18.43
N VAL A 274 7.24 -8.26 -18.37
CA VAL A 274 8.47 -7.48 -18.16
C VAL A 274 9.13 -7.83 -16.83
N ALA A 275 8.36 -7.99 -15.75
CA ALA A 275 8.88 -8.41 -14.45
C ALA A 275 9.62 -9.75 -14.56
N LEU A 276 9.02 -10.72 -15.25
CA LEU A 276 9.63 -12.03 -15.46
C LEU A 276 10.90 -11.94 -16.32
N LEU A 277 10.89 -11.12 -17.37
CA LEU A 277 12.08 -10.89 -18.22
C LEU A 277 13.21 -10.21 -17.45
N LEU A 278 12.91 -9.19 -16.62
CA LEU A 278 13.92 -8.49 -15.80
C LEU A 278 14.52 -9.41 -14.74
N ALA A 279 13.69 -10.22 -14.09
CA ALA A 279 14.17 -11.20 -13.11
C ALA A 279 15.08 -12.26 -13.76
N LEU A 280 14.69 -12.78 -14.93
CA LEU A 280 15.51 -13.72 -15.69
C LEU A 280 16.82 -13.06 -16.17
N ALA A 281 16.75 -11.85 -16.71
CA ALA A 281 17.93 -11.11 -17.16
C ALA A 281 18.92 -10.86 -16.01
N GLY A 282 18.43 -10.50 -14.82
CA GLY A 282 19.26 -10.36 -13.63
C GLY A 282 19.97 -11.66 -13.24
N ARG A 283 19.27 -12.79 -13.31
CA ARG A 283 19.85 -14.11 -13.02
C ARG A 283 20.89 -14.57 -14.04
N PHE A 284 20.78 -14.18 -15.31
CA PHE A 284 21.77 -14.52 -16.33
C PHE A 284 22.97 -13.54 -16.38
N ALA A 285 22.84 -12.36 -15.76
CA ALA A 285 23.90 -11.37 -15.68
C ALA A 285 24.82 -11.53 -14.45
N THR A 286 24.46 -12.46 -13.54
CA THR A 286 25.19 -12.79 -12.30
C THR A 286 25.80 -14.19 -12.41
#